data_AF-A0A8T7LN44-F1
#
_entry.id   AF-A0A8T7LN44-F1
#
_cell.length_a   1.000
_cell.length_b   1.000
_cell.length_c   1.000
_cell.angle_alpha   90.00
_cell.angle_beta   90.00
_cell.angle_gamma   90.00
#
_symmetry.space_group_name_H-M   'P 1'
#
loop_
_entity.id
_entity.type
_entity.pdbx_description
1 polymer ?
#
loop_
_entity_poly.entity_id
_entity_poly.type
_entity_poly.pdbx_seq_one_letter_code
_entity_poly.pdbx_strand_id
1 'polypeptide(L)'
;MVPLDEWLAIRGEQYAAVLEERREQVCRVVTERLAATFPSLCYDPLRPDALAFQQLVYDRTPRRFHRLIQVVLRLQSVVVIEREYRWGWPILQRYNIGQSHLLAHVRWYFEAARRFAPPERTDRRPLALLEAATVRIVRSISQTTIDTMHRNGPRGQLGFT
;
A
#
# COMPACT_ATOMS: atom_id res chain seq x y z
N MET A 1 -20.71 3.61 -18.38
CA MET A 1 -19.76 3.79 -17.26
C MET A 1 -18.62 2.84 -17.52
N VAL A 2 -17.38 3.32 -17.66
CA VAL A 2 -16.25 2.45 -18.00
C VAL A 2 -15.81 1.69 -16.73
N PRO A 3 -15.84 0.35 -16.71
CA PRO A 3 -15.30 -0.47 -15.64
C PRO A 3 -13.79 -0.26 -15.47
N LEU A 4 -13.25 -0.54 -14.28
CA LEU A 4 -11.82 -0.37 -14.00
C LEU A 4 -10.95 -1.18 -14.97
N ASP A 5 -11.33 -2.42 -15.27
CA ASP A 5 -10.56 -3.31 -16.15
C ASP A 5 -10.52 -2.81 -17.60
N GLU A 6 -11.64 -2.28 -18.09
CA GLU A 6 -11.71 -1.67 -19.43
C GLU A 6 -10.87 -0.39 -19.48
N TRP A 7 -10.91 0.44 -18.44
CA TRP A 7 -10.05 1.62 -18.35
C TRP A 7 -8.58 1.26 -18.29
N LEU A 8 -8.19 0.23 -17.52
CA LEU A 8 -6.81 -0.25 -17.46
C LEU A 8 -6.34 -0.73 -18.84
N ALA A 9 -7.17 -1.45 -19.58
CA ALA A 9 -6.85 -1.92 -20.92
C ALA A 9 -6.59 -0.79 -21.92
N ILE A 10 -7.36 0.30 -21.85
CA ILE A 10 -7.30 1.40 -22.82
C ILE A 10 -6.29 2.48 -22.41
N ARG A 11 -6.20 2.79 -21.11
CA ARG A 11 -5.50 3.97 -20.57
C ARG A 11 -4.34 3.62 -19.65
N GLY A 12 -4.19 2.37 -19.22
CA GLY A 12 -3.22 1.95 -18.22
C GLY A 12 -1.79 2.39 -18.54
N GLU A 13 -1.29 2.08 -19.74
CA GLU A 13 0.08 2.45 -20.15
C GLU A 13 0.28 3.98 -20.17
N GLN A 14 -0.65 4.71 -20.80
CA GLN A 14 -0.58 6.17 -20.89
C GLN A 14 -0.61 6.82 -19.50
N TYR A 15 -1.51 6.37 -18.64
CA TYR A 15 -1.63 6.90 -17.29
C TYR A 15 -0.40 6.54 -16.42
N ALA A 16 0.20 5.36 -16.65
CA ALA A 16 1.44 4.97 -15.99
C ALA A 16 2.59 5.92 -16.35
N ALA A 17 2.72 6.31 -17.63
CA ALA A 17 3.73 7.28 -18.07
C ALA A 17 3.56 8.65 -17.39
N VAL A 18 2.34 9.20 -17.40
CA VAL A 18 2.02 10.47 -16.72
C VAL A 18 2.39 10.44 -15.24
N LEU A 19 2.09 9.32 -14.58
CA LEU A 19 2.40 9.17 -13.15
C LEU A 19 3.90 9.01 -12.90
N GLU A 20 4.64 8.35 -13.79
CA GLU A 20 6.10 8.18 -13.68
C GLU A 20 6.84 9.53 -13.78
N GLU A 21 6.40 10.44 -14.65
CA GLU A 21 6.94 11.81 -14.75
C GLU A 21 6.82 12.62 -13.45
N ARG A 22 5.93 12.19 -12.55
CA ARG A 22 5.65 12.84 -11.27
C ARG A 22 6.07 12.01 -10.07
N ARG A 23 6.81 10.92 -10.30
CA ARG A 23 7.22 9.95 -9.26
C ARG A 23 7.88 10.62 -8.08
N GLU A 24 8.88 11.46 -8.30
CA GLU A 24 9.66 12.06 -7.21
C GLU A 24 8.80 13.01 -6.36
N GLN A 25 7.94 13.84 -6.97
CA GLN A 25 7.04 14.72 -6.23
C GLN A 25 6.03 13.92 -5.39
N VAL A 26 5.42 12.89 -6.00
CA VAL A 26 4.46 12.02 -5.31
C VAL A 26 5.13 11.30 -4.14
N CYS A 27 6.25 10.62 -4.39
CA CYS A 27 6.94 9.84 -3.37
C CYS A 27 7.46 10.73 -2.23
N ARG A 28 8.04 11.89 -2.55
CA ARG A 28 8.56 12.82 -1.53
C ARG A 28 7.48 13.28 -0.55
N VAL A 29 6.32 13.72 -1.04
CA VAL A 29 5.22 14.18 -0.16
C VAL A 29 4.72 13.04 0.73
N VAL A 30 4.66 11.82 0.21
CA VAL A 30 4.24 10.65 0.99
C VAL A 30 5.31 10.28 2.03
N THR A 31 6.59 10.34 1.68
CA THR A 31 7.72 10.13 2.60
C THR A 31 7.68 11.12 3.75
N GLU A 32 7.56 12.42 3.47
CA GLU A 32 7.47 13.48 4.47
C GLU A 32 6.28 13.24 5.42
N ARG A 33 5.11 12.88 4.85
CA ARG A 33 3.90 12.62 5.63
C ARG A 33 4.00 11.35 6.49
N LEU A 34 4.65 10.30 6.00
CA LEU A 34 4.93 9.09 6.78
C LEU A 34 5.82 9.40 7.98
N ALA A 35 6.92 10.13 7.76
CA ALA A 35 7.85 10.50 8.82
C ALA A 35 7.21 11.41 9.87
N ALA A 36 6.37 12.36 9.45
CA ALA A 36 5.67 13.26 10.36
C ALA A 36 4.56 12.57 11.17
N THR A 37 3.81 11.66 10.54
CA THR A 37 2.63 11.03 11.18
C THR A 37 3.00 9.80 12.02
N PHE A 38 4.01 9.04 11.60
CA PHE A 38 4.44 7.80 12.25
C PHE A 38 5.93 7.84 12.56
N PRO A 39 6.41 8.75 13.43
CA PRO A 39 7.86 9.00 13.62
C PRO A 39 8.64 7.81 14.16
N SER A 40 7.97 6.83 14.79
CA SER A 40 8.57 5.59 15.29
C SER A 40 8.39 4.39 14.34
N LEU A 41 7.89 4.59 13.12
CA LEU A 41 7.64 3.51 12.16
C LEU A 41 8.93 2.72 11.91
N CYS A 42 8.88 1.40 12.12
CA CYS A 42 10.01 0.49 11.92
C CYS A 42 11.27 0.80 12.76
N TYR A 43 11.17 1.65 13.78
CA TYR A 43 12.27 1.93 14.68
C TYR A 43 12.42 0.79 15.70
N ASP A 44 13.63 0.25 15.80
CA ASP A 44 14.00 -0.74 16.81
C ASP A 44 15.29 -0.27 17.50
N PRO A 45 15.25 0.13 18.79
CA PRO A 45 16.43 0.62 19.50
C PRO A 45 17.51 -0.46 19.68
N LEU A 46 17.18 -1.74 19.53
CA LEU A 46 18.14 -2.84 19.63
C LEU A 46 18.92 -3.05 18.33
N ARG A 47 18.49 -2.40 17.23
CA ARG A 47 19.14 -2.48 15.93
C ARG A 47 20.32 -1.49 15.86
N PRO A 48 21.54 -1.92 15.50
CA PRO A 48 22.71 -1.04 15.42
C PRO A 48 22.55 0.15 14.45
N ASP A 49 21.81 -0.04 13.36
CA ASP A 49 21.54 0.96 12.32
C ASP A 49 20.08 1.46 12.34
N ALA A 50 19.43 1.48 13.52
CA ALA A 50 18.00 1.80 13.67
C ALA A 50 17.53 3.05 12.91
N LEU A 51 18.25 4.17 13.07
CA LEU A 51 17.90 5.44 12.43
C LEU A 51 18.10 5.39 10.91
N ALA A 52 19.21 4.81 10.43
CA ALA A 52 19.47 4.68 9.00
C ALA A 52 18.46 3.75 8.32
N PHE A 53 18.12 2.64 8.98
CA PHE A 53 17.08 1.72 8.52
C PHE A 53 15.72 2.41 8.44
N GLN A 54 15.34 3.17 9.46
CA GLN A 54 14.09 3.91 9.48
C GLN A 54 14.03 4.97 8.34
N GLN A 55 15.10 5.74 8.14
CA GLN A 55 15.17 6.70 7.03
C GLN A 55 15.02 6.01 5.68
N LEU A 56 15.68 4.87 5.50
CA LEU A 56 15.55 4.04 4.31
C LEU A 56 14.12 3.53 4.10
N VAL A 57 13.42 3.14 5.18
CA VAL A 57 12.01 2.71 5.12
C VAL A 57 11.12 3.86 4.63
N TYR A 58 11.26 5.07 5.17
CA TYR A 58 10.48 6.23 4.72
C TYR A 58 10.73 6.57 3.25
N ASP A 59 11.97 6.46 2.78
CA ASP A 59 12.34 6.74 1.40
C ASP A 59 11.86 5.66 0.41
N ARG A 60 12.06 4.38 0.75
CA ARG A 60 11.80 3.25 -0.14
C ARG A 60 10.32 2.89 -0.21
N THR A 61 9.56 3.09 0.88
CA THR A 61 8.17 2.61 0.97
C THR A 61 7.26 3.23 -0.09
N PRO A 62 7.23 4.57 -0.26
CA PRO A 62 6.42 5.19 -1.30
C PRO A 62 6.87 4.81 -2.71
N ARG A 63 8.19 4.67 -2.94
CA ARG A 63 8.73 4.25 -4.25
C ARG A 63 8.37 2.83 -4.63
N ARG A 64 8.40 1.90 -3.67
CA ARG A 64 7.94 0.52 -3.89
C ARG A 64 6.46 0.47 -4.21
N PHE A 65 5.66 1.24 -3.49
CA PHE A 65 4.22 1.32 -3.77
C PHE A 65 3.92 1.99 -5.12
N HIS A 66 4.64 3.06 -5.47
CA HIS A 66 4.58 3.66 -6.81
C HIS A 66 4.87 2.61 -7.88
N ARG A 67 5.94 1.84 -7.72
CA ARG A 67 6.29 0.77 -8.66
C ARG A 67 5.19 -0.30 -8.76
N LEU A 68 4.55 -0.67 -7.65
CA LEU A 68 3.41 -1.58 -7.67
C LEU A 68 2.25 -1.00 -8.49
N ILE A 69 1.91 0.27 -8.32
CA ILE A 69 0.87 0.93 -9.13
C ILE A 69 1.27 0.98 -10.60
N GLN A 70 2.53 1.27 -10.92
CA GLN A 70 3.05 1.21 -12.29
C GLN A 70 2.89 -0.18 -12.91
N VAL A 71 3.11 -1.25 -12.14
CA VAL A 71 2.89 -2.63 -12.61
C VAL A 71 1.41 -2.90 -12.84
N VAL A 72 0.53 -2.48 -11.93
CA VAL A 72 -0.93 -2.65 -12.07
C VAL A 72 -1.46 -1.96 -13.32
N LEU A 73 -1.00 -0.73 -13.58
CA LEU A 73 -1.41 0.04 -14.74
C LEU A 73 -0.94 -0.60 -16.05
N ARG A 74 0.32 -1.09 -16.11
CA ARG A 74 0.88 -1.69 -17.33
C ARG A 74 0.44 -3.12 -17.60
N LEU A 75 0.31 -3.93 -16.55
CA LEU A 75 -0.21 -5.30 -16.63
C LEU A 75 -1.74 -5.36 -16.59
N GLN A 76 -2.39 -4.21 -16.42
CA GLN A 76 -3.84 -4.06 -16.47
C GLN A 76 -4.56 -4.97 -15.46
N SER A 77 -3.95 -5.17 -14.29
CA SER A 77 -4.43 -6.17 -13.33
C SER A 77 -4.22 -5.74 -11.88
N VAL A 78 -5.33 -5.57 -11.17
CA VAL A 78 -5.34 -5.29 -9.71
C VAL A 78 -4.97 -6.51 -8.87
N VAL A 79 -5.00 -7.72 -9.43
CA VAL A 79 -4.64 -8.97 -8.74
C VAL A 79 -3.18 -8.94 -8.26
N VAL A 80 -2.31 -8.19 -8.96
CA VAL A 80 -0.92 -8.00 -8.56
C VAL A 80 -0.84 -7.40 -7.15
N ILE A 81 -1.70 -6.43 -6.82
CA ILE A 81 -1.75 -5.81 -5.49
C ILE A 81 -2.05 -6.87 -4.42
N GLU A 82 -3.06 -7.69 -4.67
CA GLU A 82 -3.47 -8.74 -3.72
C GLU A 82 -2.35 -9.74 -3.47
N ARG A 83 -1.65 -10.17 -4.52
CA ARG A 83 -0.50 -11.07 -4.40
C ARG A 83 0.64 -10.46 -3.57
N GLU A 84 1.02 -9.22 -3.89
CA GLU A 84 2.10 -8.52 -3.19
C GLU A 84 1.78 -8.31 -1.71
N TYR A 85 0.56 -7.87 -1.38
CA TYR A 85 0.16 -7.69 0.01
C TYR A 85 0.00 -9.01 0.75
N ARG A 86 -0.51 -10.09 0.12
CA ARG A 86 -0.60 -11.40 0.78
C ARG A 86 0.77 -11.93 1.16
N TRP A 87 1.74 -11.80 0.27
CA TRP A 87 3.10 -12.25 0.52
C TRP A 87 3.83 -11.34 1.52
N GLY A 88 3.70 -10.02 1.38
CA GLY A 88 4.41 -9.05 2.21
C GLY A 88 3.84 -8.91 3.62
N TRP A 89 2.54 -9.15 3.83
CA TRP A 89 1.87 -8.85 5.10
C TRP A 89 2.52 -9.50 6.33
N PRO A 90 2.85 -10.81 6.34
CA PRO A 90 3.53 -11.43 7.48
C PRO A 90 4.90 -10.81 7.80
N ILE A 91 5.59 -10.27 6.79
CA ILE A 91 6.89 -9.60 6.96
C ILE A 91 6.67 -8.22 7.60
N LEU A 92 5.70 -7.46 7.11
CA LEU A 92 5.38 -6.12 7.60
C LEU A 92 4.99 -6.14 9.09
N GLN A 93 4.26 -7.16 9.52
CA GLN A 93 3.87 -7.33 10.93
C GLN A 93 5.08 -7.47 11.87
N ARG A 94 6.19 -8.09 11.42
CA ARG A 94 7.43 -8.22 12.22
C ARG A 94 8.09 -6.87 12.52
N TYR A 95 7.78 -5.84 11.73
CA TYR A 95 8.25 -4.47 11.92
C TYR A 95 7.17 -3.57 12.56
N ASN A 96 6.19 -4.17 13.25
CA ASN A 96 5.06 -3.46 13.88
C ASN A 96 4.22 -2.62 12.90
N ILE A 97 4.23 -2.97 11.62
CA ILE A 97 3.40 -2.28 10.63
C ILE A 97 1.98 -2.87 10.68
N GLY A 98 1.04 -2.10 11.22
CA GLY A 98 -0.38 -2.41 11.23
C GLY A 98 -1.14 -1.99 9.97
N GLN A 99 -2.41 -2.42 9.90
CA GLN A 99 -3.35 -2.07 8.83
C GLN A 99 -3.50 -0.54 8.67
N SER A 100 -3.55 0.20 9.78
CA SER A 100 -3.69 1.66 9.78
C SER A 100 -2.57 2.35 8.99
N HIS A 101 -1.32 1.92 9.16
CA HIS A 101 -0.17 2.46 8.43
C HIS A 101 -0.32 2.23 6.92
N LEU A 102 -0.72 1.02 6.52
CA LEU A 102 -0.90 0.68 5.10
C LEU A 102 -2.04 1.48 4.47
N LEU A 103 -3.17 1.62 5.17
CA LEU A 103 -4.32 2.37 4.67
C LEU A 103 -4.00 3.86 4.55
N ALA A 104 -3.28 4.43 5.52
CA ALA A 104 -2.82 5.82 5.45
C ALA A 104 -1.90 6.01 4.24
N HIS A 105 -0.91 5.13 4.07
CA HIS A 105 0.02 5.17 2.95
C HIS A 105 -0.68 5.14 1.58
N VAL A 106 -1.59 4.18 1.38
CA VAL A 106 -2.37 4.06 0.13
C VAL A 106 -3.13 5.36 -0.17
N ARG A 107 -3.87 5.89 0.82
CA ARG A 107 -4.67 7.11 0.65
C ARG A 107 -3.80 8.31 0.33
N TRP A 108 -2.69 8.50 1.04
CA TRP A 108 -1.78 9.62 0.82
C TRP A 108 -1.09 9.53 -0.54
N TYR A 109 -0.77 8.32 -1.01
CA TYR A 109 -0.24 8.14 -2.35
C TYR A 109 -1.25 8.58 -3.41
N PHE A 110 -2.50 8.11 -3.35
CA PHE A 110 -3.51 8.48 -4.33
C PHE A 110 -3.91 9.97 -4.24
N GLU A 111 -3.89 10.56 -3.04
CA GLU A 111 -4.04 11.99 -2.83
C GLU A 111 -2.91 12.77 -3.51
N ALA A 112 -1.64 12.37 -3.30
CA ALA A 112 -0.49 12.98 -3.93
C ALA A 112 -0.50 12.79 -5.46
N ALA A 113 -0.87 11.61 -5.95
CA ALA A 113 -1.03 11.33 -7.37
C ALA A 113 -2.05 12.28 -8.02
N ARG A 114 -3.23 12.46 -7.40
CA ARG A 114 -4.23 13.43 -7.89
C ARG A 114 -3.73 14.88 -7.88
N ARG A 115 -2.86 15.23 -6.93
CA ARG A 115 -2.31 16.59 -6.79
C ARG A 115 -1.24 16.87 -7.85
N PHE A 116 -0.32 15.95 -8.08
CA PHE A 116 0.86 16.18 -8.94
C PHE A 116 0.70 15.64 -10.37
N ALA A 117 -0.18 14.66 -10.56
CA ALA A 117 -0.61 14.14 -11.86
C ALA A 117 -2.14 14.22 -11.96
N PRO A 118 -2.73 15.44 -12.05
CA PRO A 118 -4.17 15.62 -12.03
C PRO A 118 -4.84 14.81 -13.14
N PRO A 119 -5.72 13.85 -12.82
CA PRO A 119 -6.36 13.04 -13.83
C PRO A 119 -7.30 13.88 -14.70
N GLU A 120 -7.28 13.58 -16.00
CA GLU A 120 -8.30 14.05 -16.93
C GLU A 120 -9.70 13.63 -16.46
N ARG A 121 -10.74 14.31 -16.95
CA ARG A 121 -12.12 14.07 -16.51
C ARG A 121 -12.52 12.59 -16.63
N THR A 122 -12.05 11.92 -17.67
CA THR A 122 -12.28 10.49 -17.96
C THR A 122 -11.54 9.56 -16.98
N ASP A 123 -10.37 9.96 -16.47
CA ASP A 123 -9.51 9.13 -15.62
C ASP A 123 -9.81 9.29 -14.12
N ARG A 124 -10.51 10.37 -13.71
CA ARG A 124 -10.83 10.67 -12.30
C ARG A 124 -11.53 9.52 -11.57
N ARG A 125 -12.60 8.99 -12.17
CA ARG A 125 -13.41 7.93 -11.55
C ARG A 125 -12.67 6.59 -11.55
N PRO A 126 -12.06 6.12 -12.65
CA PRO A 126 -11.22 4.93 -12.64
C PRO A 126 -10.09 4.98 -11.62
N LEU A 127 -9.40 6.12 -11.47
CA LEU A 127 -8.37 6.29 -10.44
C LEU A 127 -8.93 6.11 -9.03
N ALA A 128 -10.11 6.66 -8.74
CA ALA A 128 -10.78 6.46 -7.46
C ALA A 128 -11.20 4.99 -7.23
N LEU A 129 -11.60 4.28 -8.30
CA LEU A 129 -11.89 2.84 -8.23
C LEU A 129 -10.63 2.02 -7.95
N LEU A 130 -9.49 2.39 -8.52
CA LEU A 130 -8.20 1.75 -8.24
C LEU A 130 -7.77 1.97 -6.77
N GLU A 131 -7.93 3.18 -6.25
CA GLU A 131 -7.71 3.46 -4.82
C GLU A 131 -8.63 2.59 -3.95
N ALA A 132 -9.93 2.58 -4.23
CA ALA A 132 -10.91 1.81 -3.48
C ALA A 132 -10.62 0.30 -3.52
N ALA A 133 -10.23 -0.23 -4.68
CA ALA A 133 -9.82 -1.62 -4.84
C ALA A 133 -8.58 -1.94 -3.97
N THR A 134 -7.57 -1.07 -4.00
CA THR A 134 -6.35 -1.21 -3.20
C THR A 134 -6.66 -1.21 -1.70
N VAL A 135 -7.48 -0.26 -1.24
CA VAL A 135 -7.94 -0.17 0.16
C VAL A 135 -8.69 -1.43 0.57
N ARG A 136 -9.60 -1.94 -0.27
CA ARG A 136 -10.36 -3.16 -0.01
C ARG A 136 -9.44 -4.38 0.13
N ILE A 137 -8.45 -4.52 -0.74
CA ILE A 137 -7.46 -5.60 -0.71
C ILE A 137 -6.66 -5.55 0.61
N VAL A 138 -6.12 -4.39 0.96
CA VAL A 138 -5.36 -4.21 2.21
C VAL A 138 -6.21 -4.58 3.42
N ARG A 139 -7.48 -4.14 3.47
CA ARG A 139 -8.42 -4.51 4.54
C ARG A 139 -8.68 -6.00 4.61
N SER A 140 -8.95 -6.64 3.48
CA SER A 140 -9.25 -8.07 3.42
C SER A 140 -8.07 -8.90 3.95
N ILE A 141 -6.86 -8.65 3.48
CA ILE A 141 -5.67 -9.44 3.85
C ILE A 141 -5.32 -9.28 5.34
N SER A 142 -5.40 -8.06 5.85
CA SER A 142 -5.12 -7.80 7.27
C SER A 142 -6.20 -8.38 8.19
N GLN A 143 -7.47 -8.37 7.80
CA GLN A 143 -8.56 -8.98 8.57
C GLN A 143 -8.46 -10.52 8.61
N THR A 144 -8.16 -11.18 7.48
CA THR A 144 -8.01 -12.65 7.45
C THR A 144 -6.93 -13.15 8.43
N THR A 145 -5.89 -12.35 8.63
CA THR A 145 -4.82 -12.69 9.58
C THR A 145 -5.29 -12.56 11.03
N ILE A 146 -6.05 -11.51 11.36
CA ILE A 146 -6.66 -11.31 12.68
C ILE A 146 -7.58 -12.49 13.01
N ASP A 147 -8.43 -12.90 12.07
CA ASP A 147 -9.37 -14.00 12.26
C ASP A 147 -8.67 -15.35 12.42
N THR A 148 -7.55 -15.56 11.71
CA THR A 148 -6.72 -16.77 11.83
C THR A 148 -6.02 -16.84 13.19
N MET A 149 -5.52 -15.70 13.69
CA MET A 149 -4.91 -15.63 15.03
C MET A 149 -5.96 -15.86 16.13
N HIS A 150 -7.17 -15.31 16.00
CA HIS A 150 -8.26 -15.56 16.95
C HIS A 150 -8.78 -17.01 16.93
N ARG A 151 -8.83 -17.67 15.77
CA ARG A 151 -9.21 -19.09 15.68
C ARG A 151 -8.16 -20.04 16.26
N ASN A 152 -6.89 -19.64 16.28
CA ASN A 152 -5.77 -20.43 16.80
C ASN A 152 -5.36 -20.05 18.23
N GLY A 153 -6.19 -19.29 18.97
CA GLY A 153 -6.01 -19.07 20.40
C GLY A 153 -5.96 -20.39 21.18
N PRO A 154 -5.30 -20.45 22.35
CA PRO A 154 -5.02 -21.72 23.01
C PRO A 154 -6.33 -22.43 23.31
N ARG A 155 -6.53 -23.61 22.69
CA ARG A 155 -7.44 -24.61 23.22
C ARG A 155 -6.86 -25.03 24.56
N GLY A 156 -7.21 -24.30 25.61
CA GLY A 156 -7.05 -24.76 26.98
C GLY A 156 -7.72 -26.13 27.06
N GLN A 157 -6.91 -27.17 27.18
CA GLN A 157 -7.36 -28.48 27.60
C GLN A 157 -7.94 -28.33 29.01
N LEU A 158 -9.25 -28.13 29.08
CA LEU A 158 -10.03 -28.60 30.22
C LEU A 158 -10.13 -30.12 30.07
N GLY A 159 -9.10 -30.82 30.55
CA GLY A 159 -9.13 -32.24 30.80
C GLY A 159 -9.28 -32.47 32.29
N PHE A 160 -10.48 -32.83 32.71
CA PHE A 160 -10.73 -33.43 34.02
C PHE A 160 -9.99 -34.77 34.12
N THR A 161 -9.22 -34.94 35.20
CA THR A 161 -9.15 -36.16 36.02
C THR A 161 -8.55 -35.79 37.37
#